data_AF-A0A662BVJ6-F1
#
_entry.id   AF-A0A662BVJ6-F1
#
_cell.length_a   1.000
_cell.length_b   1.000
_cell.length_c   1.000
_cell.angle_alpha   90.00
_cell.angle_beta   90.00
_cell.angle_gamma   90.00
#
_symmetry.space_group_name_H-M   'P 1'
#
loop_
_entity.id
_entity.type
_entity.pdbx_description
1 polymer ?
#
loop_
_entity_poly.entity_id
_entity_poly.type
_entity_poly.pdbx_seq_one_letter_code
_entity_poly.pdbx_strand_id
1 'polypeptide(L)'
;MIKKIPHTFALIFYIIIFAAILTWIIPGGEFDKETITVNNSKREVIIADSYHWVENKPQTWEIFSAFFKGFVDKAEIIIFIFMVGGAFMIVGKSRAIDAGIFTFLNMTSKLEKVKLLRF
;
A
#
# COMPACT_ATOMS: atom_id res chain seq x y z
N MET A 1 -0.14 21.68 28.69
CA MET A 1 -0.93 21.96 27.47
C MET A 1 -0.53 20.96 26.40
N ILE A 2 -1.30 19.88 26.23
CA ILE A 2 -1.02 18.86 25.22
C ILE A 2 -1.32 19.51 23.86
N LYS A 3 -0.27 19.94 23.15
CA LYS A 3 -0.37 20.54 21.82
C LYS A 3 -1.07 19.53 20.89
N LYS A 4 -2.00 20.05 20.07
CA LYS A 4 -2.74 19.34 19.02
C LYS A 4 -1.85 18.30 18.33
N ILE A 5 -2.40 17.10 18.11
CA ILE A 5 -1.75 16.04 17.34
C ILE A 5 -1.21 16.68 16.05
N PRO A 6 0.10 16.59 15.79
CA PRO A 6 0.69 17.19 14.61
C PRO A 6 0.05 16.57 13.35
N HIS A 7 -0.03 17.37 12.29
CA HIS A 7 -0.56 16.93 11.00
C HIS A 7 0.10 15.59 10.57
N THR A 8 -0.64 14.69 9.92
CA THR A 8 -0.13 13.36 9.53
C THR A 8 1.19 13.45 8.78
N PHE A 9 1.34 14.42 7.86
CA PHE A 9 2.61 14.70 7.18
C PHE A 9 3.76 15.07 8.13
N ALA A 10 3.50 15.88 9.15
CA ALA A 10 4.52 16.23 10.14
C ALA A 10 4.91 15.02 10.99
N LEU A 11 3.94 14.18 11.38
CA LEU A 11 4.21 12.93 12.09
C LEU A 11 5.11 12.00 11.28
N ILE A 12 4.78 11.78 10.00
CA ILE A 12 5.58 10.93 9.10
C ILE A 12 6.99 11.50 8.94
N PHE A 13 7.14 12.82 8.77
CA PHE A 13 8.44 13.46 8.67
C PHE A 13 9.33 13.20 9.90
N TYR A 14 8.78 13.32 11.11
CA TYR A 14 9.52 13.00 12.34
C TYR A 14 9.91 11.52 12.41
N ILE A 15 9.05 10.60 11.96
CA ILE A 15 9.37 9.17 11.89
C ILE A 15 10.53 8.92 10.92
N ILE A 16 10.56 9.59 9.75
CA ILE A 16 11.66 9.44 8.79
C ILE A 16 12.98 9.96 9.39
N ILE A 17 12.98 11.12 10.03
CA ILE A 17 14.17 11.65 10.71
C ILE A 17 14.64 10.67 11.79
N PHE A 18 13.73 10.16 12.61
CA PHE A 18 14.07 9.21 13.66
C PHE A 18 14.67 7.91 13.08
N ALA A 19 14.08 7.38 12.01
CA ALA A 19 14.61 6.20 11.33
C ALA A 19 16.00 6.47 10.73
N ALA A 20 16.22 7.63 10.13
CA ALA A 20 17.54 8.04 9.64
C ALA A 20 18.55 8.14 10.78
N ILE A 21 18.15 8.65 11.96
CA ILE A 21 19.00 8.70 13.15
C ILE A 21 19.48 7.32 13.56
N LEU A 22 18.60 6.34 13.53
CA LEU A 22 18.94 4.96 13.85
C LEU A 22 19.95 4.35 12.87
N THR A 23 20.04 4.82 11.62
CA THR A 23 21.02 4.30 10.64
C THR A 23 22.49 4.59 10.99
N TRP A 24 22.76 5.57 11.85
CA TRP A 24 24.11 5.81 12.38
C TRP A 24 24.50 4.82 13.47
N ILE A 25 23.53 4.36 14.26
CA ILE A 25 23.77 3.57 15.48
C ILE A 25 23.66 2.07 15.20
N ILE A 26 22.72 1.67 14.33
CA ILE A 26 22.37 0.27 14.11
C ILE A 26 22.96 -0.25 12.79
N PRO A 27 23.93 -1.18 12.82
CA PRO A 27 24.42 -1.85 11.62
C PRO A 27 23.35 -2.74 10.99
N GLY A 28 23.42 -2.83 9.67
CA GLY A 28 22.67 -3.84 8.93
C GLY A 28 23.28 -5.22 9.16
N GLY A 29 22.48 -6.26 9.01
CA GLY A 29 22.97 -7.63 8.87
C GLY A 29 22.58 -8.18 7.52
N GLU A 30 23.49 -8.90 6.88
CA GLU A 30 23.25 -9.56 5.60
C GLU A 30 23.65 -11.04 5.71
N PHE A 31 22.96 -11.88 4.93
CA PHE A 31 23.37 -13.27 4.72
C PHE A 31 23.91 -13.39 3.30
N ASP A 32 25.02 -14.10 3.16
CA ASP A 32 25.54 -14.42 1.84
C ASP A 32 24.58 -15.31 1.07
N LYS A 33 24.47 -15.03 -0.23
CA LYS A 33 23.62 -15.77 -1.15
C LYS A 33 24.47 -16.47 -2.20
N GLU A 34 24.16 -17.74 -2.47
CA GLU A 34 24.79 -18.52 -3.52
C GLU A 34 23.76 -18.89 -4.60
N THR A 35 24.16 -18.83 -5.86
CA THR A 35 23.30 -19.25 -6.97
C THR A 35 23.53 -20.73 -7.26
N ILE A 36 22.67 -21.60 -6.72
CA ILE A 36 22.66 -23.03 -7.05
C ILE A 36 21.73 -23.31 -8.21
N THR A 37 22.17 -24.17 -9.13
CA THR A 37 21.36 -24.61 -10.27
C THR A 37 20.60 -25.88 -9.87
N VAL A 38 19.28 -25.76 -9.69
CA VAL A 38 18.40 -26.90 -9.40
C VAL A 38 17.48 -27.08 -10.60
N ASN A 39 17.53 -28.25 -11.24
CA ASN A 39 16.68 -28.59 -12.41
C ASN A 39 16.74 -27.54 -13.54
N ASN A 40 17.95 -27.20 -14.02
CA ASN A 40 18.21 -26.18 -15.07
C ASN A 40 17.71 -24.76 -14.75
N SER A 41 17.24 -24.50 -13.52
CA SER A 41 16.85 -23.17 -13.05
C SER A 41 17.86 -22.67 -12.02
N LYS A 42 18.42 -21.48 -12.26
CA LYS A 42 19.26 -20.80 -11.27
C LYS A 42 18.38 -20.30 -10.13
N ARG A 43 18.66 -20.75 -8.90
CA ARG A 43 17.99 -20.26 -7.69
C ARG A 43 19.05 -19.64 -6.78
N GLU A 44 18.76 -18.43 -6.33
CA GLU A 44 19.55 -17.75 -5.32
C GLU A 44 19.11 -18.29 -3.94
N VAL A 45 20.02 -18.91 -3.21
CA VAL A 45 19.75 -19.56 -1.92
C VAL A 45 20.67 -18.95 -0.87
N ILE A 46 20.11 -18.70 0.32
CA ILE A 46 20.84 -18.15 1.45
C ILE A 46 21.74 -19.24 2.05
N ILE A 47 23.02 -18.94 2.23
CA ILE A 47 23.96 -19.84 2.88
C ILE A 47 23.64 -19.85 4.39
N ALA A 48 23.46 -21.04 4.97
CA ALA A 48 23.25 -21.17 6.40
C ALA A 48 24.52 -20.74 7.15
N ASP A 49 24.36 -20.06 8.29
CA ASP A 49 25.45 -19.53 9.14
C ASP A 49 26.36 -18.47 8.49
N SER A 50 25.98 -17.88 7.35
CA SER A 50 26.72 -16.79 6.69
C SER A 50 26.33 -15.37 7.16
N TYR A 51 25.60 -15.28 8.28
CA TYR A 51 25.19 -13.98 8.81
C TYR A 51 26.41 -13.14 9.20
N HIS A 52 26.52 -11.96 8.62
CA HIS A 52 27.54 -11.00 9.02
C HIS A 52 26.95 -9.59 9.13
N TRP A 53 27.55 -8.80 10.02
CA TRP A 53 27.24 -7.39 10.13
C TRP A 53 27.86 -6.64 8.96
N VAL A 54 27.05 -5.81 8.31
CA VAL A 54 27.51 -4.91 7.24
C VAL A 54 27.75 -3.52 7.79
N GLU A 55 28.64 -2.79 7.14
CA GLU A 55 29.01 -1.43 7.55
C GLU A 55 27.80 -0.48 7.50
N ASN A 56 27.71 0.40 8.51
CA ASN A 56 26.63 1.37 8.62
C ASN A 56 26.62 2.26 7.37
N LYS A 57 25.46 2.38 6.72
CA LYS A 57 25.22 3.32 5.62
C LYS A 57 24.36 4.49 6.13
N PRO A 58 24.97 5.48 6.79
CA PRO A 58 24.22 6.57 7.39
C PRO A 58 23.44 7.37 6.34
N GLN A 59 22.16 7.60 6.61
CA GLN A 59 21.28 8.36 5.71
C GLN A 59 21.23 9.82 6.13
N THR A 60 21.70 10.73 5.27
CA THR A 60 21.73 12.18 5.51
C THR A 60 20.76 12.89 4.57
N TRP A 61 21.18 13.09 3.33
CA TRP A 61 20.41 13.75 2.27
C TRP A 61 19.34 12.85 1.67
N GLU A 62 19.48 11.55 1.86
CA GLU A 62 18.54 10.53 1.39
C GLU A 62 17.18 10.63 2.09
N ILE A 63 17.09 11.32 3.23
CA ILE A 63 15.82 11.63 3.91
C ILE A 63 14.87 12.38 2.96
N PHE A 64 15.40 13.31 2.16
CA PHE A 64 14.60 14.08 1.21
C PHE A 64 14.19 13.24 0.00
N SER A 65 15.02 12.28 -0.41
CA SER A 65 14.69 11.36 -1.51
C SER A 65 13.76 10.23 -1.08
N ALA A 66 13.72 9.89 0.22
CA ALA A 66 12.88 8.82 0.77
C ALA A 66 11.38 9.03 0.46
N PHE A 67 10.91 10.28 0.50
CA PHE A 67 9.54 10.62 0.12
C PHE A 67 9.27 10.29 -1.35
N PHE A 68 10.14 10.70 -2.26
CA PHE A 68 10.01 10.41 -3.69
C PHE A 68 10.11 8.91 -3.97
N LYS A 69 11.06 8.22 -3.32
CA LYS A 69 11.23 6.77 -3.44
C LYS A 69 9.98 6.02 -2.99
N GLY A 70 9.37 6.46 -1.88
CA GLY A 70 8.09 5.91 -1.42
C GLY A 70 6.95 6.15 -2.41
N PHE A 71 6.91 7.31 -3.06
CA PHE A 71 5.90 7.59 -4.10
C PHE A 71 6.07 6.69 -5.33
N VAL A 72 7.31 6.46 -5.77
CA VAL A 72 7.61 5.54 -6.89
C VAL A 72 7.24 4.11 -6.54
N ASP A 73 7.62 3.62 -5.35
CA ASP A 73 7.28 2.28 -4.88
C ASP A 73 5.76 2.05 -4.74
N LYS A 74 5.01 3.13 -4.43
CA LYS A 74 3.55 3.07 -4.26
C LYS A 74 2.77 3.63 -5.45
N ALA A 75 3.42 3.85 -6.60
CA ALA A 75 2.81 4.43 -7.79
C ALA A 75 1.61 3.60 -8.28
N GLU A 76 1.69 2.26 -8.21
CA GLU A 76 0.59 1.37 -8.59
C GLU A 76 -0.68 1.63 -7.78
N ILE A 77 -0.56 1.76 -6.46
CA ILE A 77 -1.70 2.04 -5.57
C ILE A 77 -2.27 3.42 -5.84
N ILE A 78 -1.41 4.42 -6.06
CA ILE A 78 -1.83 5.80 -6.36
C ILE A 78 -2.65 5.83 -7.64
N ILE A 79 -2.13 5.22 -8.72
CA ILE A 79 -2.83 5.13 -10.01
C ILE A 79 -4.12 4.34 -9.88
N PHE A 80 -4.13 3.25 -9.12
CA PHE A 80 -5.35 2.47 -8.84
C PHE A 80 -6.42 3.32 -8.17
N ILE A 81 -6.08 4.06 -7.10
CA ILE A 81 -7.03 4.94 -6.40
C ILE A 81 -7.57 6.03 -7.34
N PHE A 82 -6.71 6.62 -8.17
CA PHE A 82 -7.14 7.60 -9.17
C PHE A 82 -8.10 7.00 -10.21
N MET A 83 -7.79 5.81 -10.72
CA MET A 83 -8.64 5.12 -11.70
C MET A 83 -9.99 4.75 -11.11
N VAL A 84 -10.01 4.20 -9.90
CA VAL A 84 -11.24 3.84 -9.16
C VAL A 84 -12.06 5.09 -8.85
N GLY A 85 -11.43 6.16 -8.35
CA GLY A 85 -12.10 7.43 -8.09
C GLY A 85 -12.68 8.06 -9.35
N GLY A 86 -11.95 8.03 -10.46
CA GLY A 86 -12.42 8.50 -11.77
C GLY A 86 -13.60 7.69 -12.30
N ALA A 87 -13.53 6.35 -12.21
CA ALA A 87 -14.61 5.47 -12.60
C ALA A 87 -15.88 5.73 -11.77
N PHE A 88 -15.76 5.83 -10.44
CA PHE A 88 -16.89 6.16 -9.57
C PHE A 88 -17.49 7.53 -9.89
N MET A 89 -16.68 8.51 -10.27
CA MET A 89 -17.19 9.82 -10.68
C MET A 89 -18.03 9.75 -11.95
N ILE A 90 -17.60 8.97 -12.95
CA ILE A 90 -18.35 8.75 -14.19
C ILE A 90 -19.65 8.03 -13.91
N VAL A 91 -19.60 6.95 -13.12
CA VAL A 91 -20.77 6.15 -12.72
C VAL A 91 -21.77 6.98 -11.90
N GLY A 92 -21.28 7.87 -11.03
CA GLY A 92 -22.10 8.80 -10.27
C GLY A 92 -22.75 9.86 -11.16
N LYS A 93 -22.00 10.48 -12.07
CA LYS A 93 -22.55 11.47 -13.01
C LYS A 93 -23.54 10.88 -14.01
N SER A 94 -23.34 9.63 -14.43
CA SER A 94 -24.27 8.95 -15.34
C SER A 94 -25.55 8.48 -14.65
N ARG A 95 -25.64 8.59 -13.31
CA ARG A 95 -26.74 8.06 -12.50
C ARG A 95 -27.00 6.57 -12.74
N ALA A 96 -25.98 5.83 -13.18
CA ALA A 96 -26.10 4.41 -13.48
C ALA A 96 -26.42 3.60 -12.21
N ILE A 97 -25.83 3.99 -11.07
CA ILE A 97 -26.16 3.41 -9.76
C ILE A 97 -27.61 3.69 -9.40
N ASP A 98 -28.07 4.93 -9.53
CA ASP A 98 -29.46 5.30 -9.21
C ASP A 98 -30.45 4.49 -10.06
N ALA A 99 -30.21 4.40 -11.37
CA ALA A 99 -31.04 3.61 -12.29
C ALA A 99 -31.04 2.10 -11.94
N GLY A 100 -29.89 1.57 -11.52
CA GLY A 100 -29.77 0.20 -11.02
C GLY A 100 -30.61 -0.04 -9.76
N ILE A 101 -30.52 0.88 -8.78
CA ILE A 101 -31.31 0.82 -7.54
C ILE A 101 -32.81 0.88 -7.86
N PHE A 102 -33.24 1.81 -8.70
CA PHE A 102 -34.66 1.92 -9.08
C PHE A 102 -35.17 0.65 -9.78
N THR A 103 -34.36 0.05 -10.66
CA THR A 103 -34.70 -1.20 -11.32
C THR A 103 -34.83 -2.35 -10.32
N PHE A 104 -33.90 -2.44 -9.37
CA PHE A 104 -33.91 -3.45 -8.32
C PHE A 104 -35.13 -3.33 -7.39
N LEU A 105 -35.49 -2.10 -6.97
CA LEU A 105 -36.69 -1.84 -6.17
C LEU A 105 -37.96 -2.24 -6.90
N ASN A 106 -38.08 -1.90 -8.20
CA ASN A 106 -39.24 -2.27 -9.01
C ASN A 106 -39.37 -3.79 -9.20
N MET A 107 -38.24 -4.50 -9.35
CA MET A 107 -38.23 -5.95 -9.43
C MET A 107 -38.71 -6.58 -8.12
N THR A 108 -38.20 -6.08 -7.00
CA THR A 108 -38.55 -6.58 -5.65
C THR A 108 -40.01 -6.31 -5.30
N SER A 109 -40.53 -5.11 -5.61
CA SER A 109 -41.95 -4.78 -5.40
C SER A 109 -42.91 -5.64 -6.24
N LYS A 110 -42.50 -6.05 -7.46
CA LYS A 110 -43.27 -7.00 -8.26
C LYS A 110 -43.31 -8.39 -7.62
N LEU A 111 -42.21 -8.84 -7.03
CA LEU A 111 -42.11 -10.13 -6.33
C LEU A 111 -42.94 -10.13 -5.04
N GLU A 112 -42.99 -9.01 -4.31
CA GLU A 112 -43.84 -8.84 -3.12
C GLU A 112 -45.34 -8.93 -3.44
N LYS A 113 -45.77 -8.48 -4.63
CA LYS A 113 -47.16 -8.62 -5.09
C LYS A 113 -47.56 -10.07 -5.40
N VAL A 114 -46.61 -10.99 -5.51
CA VAL A 114 -46.91 -12.42 -5.68
C VAL A 114 -47.35 -12.97 -4.33
N LYS A 115 -48.59 -13.50 -4.30
CA LYS A 115 -49.31 -14.00 -3.11
C LYS A 115 -48.53 -15.02 -2.24
N LEU A 116 -47.43 -15.57 -2.76
CA LEU A 116 -46.59 -16.60 -2.14
C LEU A 116 -45.56 -16.06 -1.12
N LEU A 117 -45.24 -14.76 -1.18
CA LEU A 117 -44.28 -14.09 -0.27
C LEU A 117 -44.96 -13.16 0.73
N ARG A 118 -46.30 -13.10 0.70
CA ARG A 118 -47.13 -12.30 1.60
C ARG A 118 -47.41 -13.12 2.86
N PHE A 119 -46.41 -13.24 3.73
CA PHE A 119 -46.57 -13.66 5.13
C PHE A 119 -46.55 -12.44 6.04
#